data_AF-A0A960HIS9-F1
#
_entry.id   AF-A0A960HIS9-F1
#
_cell.length_a   1.000
_cell.length_b   1.000
_cell.length_c   1.000
_cell.angle_alpha   90.00
_cell.angle_beta   90.00
_cell.angle_gamma   90.00
#
_symmetry.space_group_name_H-M   'P 1'
#
loop_
_entity.id
_entity.type
_entity.pdbx_description
1 polymer ?
#
loop_
_entity_poly.entity_id
_entity_poly.type
_entity_poly.pdbx_seq_one_letter_code
_entity_poly.pdbx_strand_id
1 'polypeptide(L)'
;MLDAAVALADEIGVDAFTIRKLADALDTKPMTIYHHLDGKDAIFDGMVDRVFAEIDRPPADLGWRAAMRHRCASAREVLRRHWWAAPLMESRTNPGPETLGHHDAVLGCLRRGGLSW
;
A
#
# COMPACT_ATOMS: atom_id res chain seq x y z
N MET A 1 6.65 12.30 4.71
CA MET A 1 6.66 11.45 5.93
C MET A 1 6.35 10.00 5.60
N LEU A 2 5.21 9.68 4.95
CA LEU A 2 4.89 8.30 4.58
C LEU A 2 5.92 7.67 3.61
N ASP A 3 6.40 8.44 2.63
CA ASP A 3 7.42 7.92 1.68
C ASP A 3 8.74 7.54 2.40
N ALA A 4 9.14 8.32 3.41
CA ALA A 4 10.29 8.00 4.25
C ALA A 4 10.01 6.79 5.16
N ALA A 5 8.77 6.60 5.61
CA ALA A 5 8.38 5.43 6.39
C ALA A 5 8.39 4.15 5.54
N VAL A 6 7.93 4.22 4.29
CA VAL A 6 8.05 3.14 3.30
C VAL A 6 9.52 2.81 3.06
N ALA A 7 10.35 3.82 2.75
CA ALA A 7 11.78 3.61 2.51
C ALA A 7 12.49 2.97 3.72
N LEU A 8 12.20 3.45 4.94
CA LEU A 8 12.74 2.84 6.16
C LEU A 8 12.30 1.39 6.31
N ALA A 9 11.03 1.07 6.05
CA ALA A 9 10.52 -0.29 6.13
C ALA A 9 11.11 -1.21 5.05
N ASP A 10 11.42 -0.69 3.86
CA ASP A 10 12.12 -1.44 2.81
C ASP A 10 13.52 -1.88 3.26
N GLU A 11 14.21 -1.01 4.02
CA GLU A 11 15.55 -1.27 4.55
C GLU A 11 15.54 -2.24 5.74
N ILE A 12 14.63 -2.06 6.71
CA ILE A 12 14.73 -2.74 8.02
C ILE A 12 13.57 -3.68 8.33
N GLY A 13 12.50 -3.65 7.54
CA GLY A 13 11.25 -4.36 7.82
C GLY A 13 10.38 -3.70 8.89
N VAL A 14 9.11 -4.12 8.93
CA VAL A 14 8.09 -3.55 9.83
C VAL A 14 8.25 -3.95 11.30
N ASP A 15 8.88 -5.11 11.56
CA ASP A 15 9.14 -5.58 12.93
C ASP A 15 10.19 -4.71 13.63
N ALA A 16 11.23 -4.29 12.88
CA ALA A 16 12.27 -3.41 13.40
C ALA A 16 11.89 -1.92 13.35
N PHE A 17 10.72 -1.58 12.79
CA PHE A 17 10.24 -0.22 12.60
C PHE A 17 9.77 0.42 13.91
N THR A 18 10.22 1.64 14.18
CA THR A 18 9.79 2.43 15.35
C THR A 18 9.63 3.90 14.98
N ILE A 19 8.77 4.64 15.71
CA ILE A 19 8.59 6.09 15.53
C ILE A 19 9.92 6.84 15.73
N ARG A 20 10.76 6.38 16.67
CA ARG A 20 12.07 6.99 16.89
C ARG A 20 12.96 6.87 15.66
N LYS A 21 13.11 5.67 15.10
CA LYS A 21 13.89 5.46 13.86
C LYS A 21 13.34 6.28 12.68
N LEU A 22 12.03 6.41 12.57
CA LEU A 22 11.42 7.28 11.55
C LEU A 22 11.74 8.77 11.80
N ALA A 23 11.72 9.21 13.06
CA ALA A 23 12.08 10.58 13.44
C ALA A 23 13.55 10.88 13.12
N ASP A 24 14.44 9.93 13.45
CA ASP A 24 15.87 10.02 13.14
C ASP A 24 16.09 10.09 11.62
N ALA A 25 15.41 9.25 10.83
CA ALA A 25 15.49 9.26 9.37
C ALA A 25 14.95 10.55 8.72
N LEU A 26 14.07 11.27 9.41
CA LEU A 26 13.47 12.54 8.97
C LEU A 26 14.15 13.78 9.58
N ASP A 27 15.23 13.60 10.36
CA ASP A 27 15.90 14.66 11.13
C ASP A 27 14.91 15.50 11.95
N THR A 28 13.96 14.83 12.62
CA THR A 28 12.89 15.47 13.40
C THR A 28 12.70 14.81 14.75
N LYS A 29 11.79 15.36 15.56
CA LYS A 29 11.40 14.80 16.86
C LYS A 29 10.18 13.88 16.71
N PRO A 30 10.07 12.78 17.48
CA PRO A 30 8.88 11.92 17.49
C PRO A 30 7.55 12.68 17.68
N MET A 31 7.58 13.75 18.47
CA MET A 31 6.40 14.60 18.72
C MET A 31 5.85 15.26 17.45
N THR A 32 6.71 15.61 16.48
CA THR A 32 6.29 16.12 15.17
C THR A 32 5.48 15.06 14.41
N ILE A 33 5.92 13.80 14.45
CA ILE A 33 5.23 12.69 13.77
C ILE A 33 3.84 12.47 14.38
N TYR A 34 3.75 12.45 15.71
CA TYR A 34 2.46 12.30 16.41
C TYR A 34 1.49 13.46 16.16
N HIS A 35 1.98 14.65 15.81
CA HIS A 35 1.12 15.76 15.42
C HIS A 35 0.45 15.57 14.05
N HIS A 36 1.06 14.76 13.18
CA HIS A 36 0.57 14.54 11.82
C HIS A 36 -0.20 13.23 11.66
N LEU A 37 0.07 12.23 12.50
CA LEU A 37 -0.53 10.90 12.41
C LEU A 37 -0.87 10.37 13.79
N ASP A 38 -2.02 9.71 13.87
CA ASP A 38 -2.58 9.11 15.09
C ASP A 38 -1.87 7.80 15.47
N GLY A 39 -0.54 7.86 15.60
CA GLY A 39 0.28 6.76 16.04
C GLY A 39 0.78 5.82 14.94
N LYS A 40 1.38 4.71 15.38
CA LYS A 40 2.08 3.75 14.51
C LYS A 40 1.14 3.05 13.54
N ASP A 41 -0.11 2.79 13.95
CA ASP A 41 -1.10 2.17 13.07
C ASP A 41 -1.51 3.11 11.93
N ALA A 42 -1.79 4.38 12.19
CA ALA A 42 -2.09 5.34 11.13
C ALA A 42 -0.95 5.48 10.10
N ILE A 43 0.31 5.36 10.55
CA ILE A 43 1.48 5.31 9.66
C ILE A 43 1.43 4.06 8.78
N PHE A 44 1.17 2.90 9.35
CA PHE A 44 1.10 1.65 8.60
C PHE A 44 -0.09 1.61 7.63
N ASP A 45 -1.24 2.18 7.99
CA ASP A 45 -2.37 2.35 7.07
C ASP A 45 -1.93 3.21 5.86
N GLY A 46 -1.31 4.35 6.14
CA GLY A 46 -0.82 5.25 5.09
C GLY A 46 0.28 4.62 4.22
N MET A 47 1.19 3.84 4.81
CA MET A 47 2.22 3.11 4.07
C MET A 47 1.62 2.07 3.13
N VAL A 48 0.64 1.28 3.60
CA VAL A 48 -0.08 0.32 2.75
C VAL A 48 -0.81 1.04 1.61
N ASP A 49 -1.43 2.19 1.88
CA ASP A 49 -2.09 2.97 0.84
C ASP A 49 -1.10 3.46 -0.25
N ARG A 50 0.14 3.82 0.14
CA ARG A 50 1.21 4.14 -0.82
C ARG A 50 1.66 2.94 -1.63
N VAL A 51 1.76 1.77 -1.02
CA VAL A 51 2.05 0.53 -1.76
C VAL A 51 0.94 0.26 -2.79
N PHE A 52 -0.33 0.43 -2.44
CA PHE A 52 -1.43 0.30 -3.41
C PHE A 52 -1.37 1.32 -4.54
N ALA A 53 -0.89 2.54 -4.28
CA ALA A 53 -0.72 3.59 -5.29
C ALA A 53 0.31 3.20 -6.38
N GLU A 54 1.30 2.38 -6.03
CA GLU A 54 2.30 1.87 -6.98
C GLU A 54 1.80 0.68 -7.81
N ILE A 55 0.72 0.02 -7.37
CA ILE A 55 0.16 -1.13 -8.10
C ILE A 55 -0.77 -0.61 -9.21
N ASP A 56 -0.41 -0.92 -10.45
CA ASP A 56 -1.23 -0.62 -11.62
C ASP A 56 -2.64 -1.16 -11.45
N ARG A 57 -3.64 -0.30 -11.69
CA ARG A 57 -5.04 -0.72 -11.77
C ARG A 57 -5.25 -1.54 -13.06
N PRO A 58 -6.23 -2.46 -13.11
CA PRO A 58 -6.51 -3.24 -14.31
C PRO A 58 -6.80 -2.31 -15.52
N PRO A 59 -6.07 -2.42 -16.64
CA PRO A 59 -6.29 -1.61 -17.82
C PRO A 59 -7.72 -1.76 -18.38
N ALA A 60 -8.35 -0.66 -18.75
CA ALA A 60 -9.75 -0.63 -19.19
C ALA A 60 -9.95 -1.08 -20.66
N ASP A 61 -8.88 -1.04 -21.45
CA ASP A 61 -8.83 -1.39 -22.87
C ASP A 61 -8.60 -2.88 -23.14
N LEU A 62 -8.27 -3.66 -22.09
CA LEU A 62 -8.05 -5.10 -22.18
C LEU A 62 -9.26 -5.90 -21.72
N GLY A 63 -9.41 -7.11 -22.27
CA GLY A 63 -10.35 -8.11 -21.72
C GLY A 63 -9.97 -8.49 -20.28
N TRP A 64 -10.97 -8.77 -19.43
CA TRP A 64 -10.79 -8.90 -17.97
C TRP A 64 -9.66 -9.86 -17.55
N ARG A 65 -9.46 -10.98 -18.25
CA ARG A 65 -8.37 -11.93 -17.94
C ARG A 65 -7.00 -11.31 -18.16
N ALA A 66 -6.83 -10.56 -19.26
CA ALA A 66 -5.57 -9.90 -19.59
C ALA A 66 -5.32 -8.72 -18.65
N ALA A 67 -6.35 -7.90 -18.37
CA ALA A 67 -6.26 -6.79 -17.44
C ALA A 67 -5.87 -7.25 -16.02
N MET A 68 -6.46 -8.35 -15.54
CA MET A 68 -6.12 -8.92 -14.23
C MET A 68 -4.71 -9.49 -14.19
N ARG A 69 -4.23 -10.11 -15.28
CA ARG A 69 -2.83 -10.57 -15.38
C ARG A 69 -1.85 -9.40 -15.31
N HIS A 70 -2.14 -8.28 -16.00
CA HIS A 70 -1.34 -7.06 -15.93
C HIS A 70 -1.23 -6.56 -14.49
N ARG A 71 -2.38 -6.34 -13.84
CA ARG A 71 -2.45 -5.92 -12.44
C ARG A 71 -1.69 -6.87 -11.51
N CYS A 72 -1.85 -8.19 -11.66
CA CYS A 72 -1.14 -9.16 -10.83
C CYS A 72 0.38 -9.15 -11.06
N ALA A 73 0.84 -8.86 -12.28
CA ALA A 73 2.27 -8.70 -12.56
C ALA A 73 2.84 -7.46 -11.88
N SER A 74 2.16 -6.31 -11.98
CA SER A 74 2.52 -5.08 -11.27
C SER A 74 2.52 -5.28 -9.75
N ALA A 75 1.47 -5.88 -9.17
CA ALA A 75 1.41 -6.16 -7.74
C ALA A 75 2.58 -7.03 -7.27
N ARG A 76 2.98 -8.04 -8.05
CA ARG A 76 4.12 -8.88 -7.73
C ARG A 76 5.46 -8.13 -7.80
N GLU A 77 5.61 -7.18 -8.71
CA GLU A 77 6.81 -6.34 -8.75
C GLU A 77 6.89 -5.43 -7.52
N VAL A 78 5.80 -4.73 -7.21
CA VAL A 78 5.69 -3.83 -6.07
C VAL A 78 5.89 -4.58 -4.74
N LEU A 79 5.24 -5.74 -4.55
CA LEU A 79 5.38 -6.53 -3.31
C LEU A 79 6.74 -7.20 -3.16
N ARG A 80 7.52 -7.35 -4.25
CA ARG A 80 8.93 -7.77 -4.14
C ARG A 80 9.83 -6.64 -3.69
N ARG A 81 9.50 -5.39 -4.04
CA ARG A 81 10.19 -4.18 -3.55
C ARG A 81 9.85 -3.94 -2.09
N HIS A 82 8.57 -3.94 -1.76
CA HIS A 82 8.04 -3.74 -0.40
C HIS A 82 7.69 -5.08 0.24
N TRP A 83 8.71 -5.90 0.48
CA TRP A 83 8.59 -7.28 0.97
C TRP A 83 7.84 -7.40 2.31
N TRP A 84 7.78 -6.32 3.10
CA TRP A 84 7.06 -6.23 4.36
C TRP A 84 5.55 -6.00 4.21
N ALA A 85 5.06 -5.61 3.03
CA ALA A 85 3.72 -5.05 2.87
C ALA A 85 2.60 -6.09 2.91
N ALA A 86 2.83 -7.28 2.35
CA ALA A 86 1.80 -8.33 2.26
C ALA A 86 1.10 -8.65 3.61
N PRO A 87 1.81 -8.95 4.72
CA PRO A 87 1.16 -9.22 6.00
C PRO A 87 0.41 -8.00 6.57
N LEU A 88 0.86 -6.78 6.29
CA LEU A 88 0.14 -5.57 6.68
C LEU A 88 -1.12 -5.38 5.83
N MET A 89 -1.08 -5.65 4.53
CA MET A 89 -2.27 -5.56 3.68
C MET A 89 -3.37 -6.52 4.13
N GLU A 90 -3.02 -7.70 4.64
CA GLU A 90 -3.98 -8.72 5.11
C GLU A 90 -4.59 -8.39 6.48
N SER A 91 -3.87 -7.67 7.35
CA SER A 91 -4.28 -7.46 8.75
C SER A 91 -5.01 -6.15 9.01
N ARG A 92 -4.98 -5.21 8.05
CA ARG A 92 -5.46 -3.83 8.27
C ARG A 92 -6.90 -3.62 7.84
N THR A 93 -7.62 -2.78 8.59
CA THR A 93 -9.08 -2.59 8.47
C THR A 93 -9.49 -1.16 8.11
N ASN A 94 -8.54 -0.24 7.96
CA ASN A 94 -8.78 1.17 7.66
C ASN A 94 -8.16 1.54 6.29
N PRO A 95 -8.84 1.18 5.18
CA PRO A 95 -8.29 1.38 3.83
C PRO A 95 -8.25 2.87 3.47
N GLY A 96 -7.12 3.30 2.90
CA GLY A 96 -7.00 4.63 2.31
C GLY A 96 -7.62 4.74 0.90
N PRO A 97 -7.57 5.93 0.30
CA PRO A 97 -8.17 6.20 -1.01
C PRO A 97 -7.59 5.36 -2.14
N GLU A 98 -6.27 5.11 -2.17
CA GLU A 98 -5.66 4.30 -3.23
C GLU A 98 -6.01 2.83 -3.09
N THR A 99 -6.08 2.35 -1.86
CA THR A 99 -6.60 1.02 -1.52
C THR A 99 -8.03 0.85 -2.04
N LEU A 100 -8.93 1.78 -1.71
CA LEU A 100 -10.32 1.73 -2.17
C LEU A 100 -10.43 1.83 -3.70
N GLY A 101 -9.69 2.75 -4.32
CA GLY A 101 -9.67 2.92 -5.77
C GLY A 101 -9.14 1.69 -6.50
N HIS A 102 -8.14 1.00 -5.95
CA HIS A 102 -7.65 -0.25 -6.48
C HIS A 102 -8.71 -1.36 -6.44
N HIS A 103 -9.39 -1.53 -5.30
CA HIS A 103 -10.45 -2.51 -5.15
C HIS A 103 -11.65 -2.23 -6.07
N ASP A 104 -12.08 -0.97 -6.18
CA ASP A 104 -13.14 -0.57 -7.11
C ASP A 104 -12.78 -0.89 -8.56
N ALA A 105 -11.56 -0.58 -8.99
CA ALA A 105 -11.09 -0.89 -10.34
C ALA A 105 -11.06 -2.41 -10.63
N VAL A 106 -10.65 -3.22 -9.65
CA VAL A 106 -10.66 -4.69 -9.74
C VAL A 106 -12.08 -5.23 -9.85
N LEU A 107 -12.98 -4.79 -8.97
CA LEU A 107 -14.39 -5.20 -9.00
C LEU A 107 -15.06 -4.78 -10.30
N GLY A 108 -14.82 -3.55 -10.77
CA GLY A 108 -15.30 -3.05 -12.05
C GLY A 108 -14.79 -3.87 -13.23
N CYS A 109 -13.51 -4.24 -13.23
CA CYS A 109 -12.91 -5.10 -14.25
C CYS A 109 -13.57 -6.48 -14.30
N LEU A 110 -13.77 -7.12 -13.15
CA LEU A 110 -14.40 -8.44 -13.08
C LEU A 110 -15.87 -8.41 -13.49
N ARG A 111 -16.62 -7.39 -13.07
CA ARG A 111 -18.02 -7.17 -13.48
C ARG A 111 -18.15 -7.00 -14.99
N ARG A 112 -17.28 -6.20 -15.63
CA ARG A 112 -17.22 -6.08 -17.11
C ARG A 112 -16.91 -7.42 -17.78
N GLY A 113 -16.22 -8.31 -17.09
CA GLY A 113 -15.93 -9.67 -17.53
C GLY A 113 -17.07 -10.67 -17.39
N GLY A 114 -18.23 -10.26 -16.86
CA GLY A 114 -19.40 -11.12 -16.67
C GLY A 114 -19.42 -11.87 -15.34
N LEU A 115 -18.56 -11.53 -14.37
CA LEU A 115 -18.72 -12.03 -13.01
C LEU A 115 -19.88 -11.29 -12.32
N SER A 116 -20.96 -12.02 -12.05
CA SER A 116 -22.07 -11.61 -11.19
C SER A 116 -22.24 -12.64 -10.06
N TRP A 117 -22.55 -12.17 -8.86
CA TRP A 117 -22.97 -12.99 -7.72
C TRP A 117 -24.50 -13.06 -7.67
#